data_AF-A0A8B9HX21-F1
#
_entry.id   AF-A0A8B9HX21-F1
#
_cell.length_a   1.000
_cell.length_b   1.000
_cell.length_c   1.000
_cell.angle_alpha   90.00
_cell.angle_beta   90.00
_cell.angle_gamma   90.00
#
_symmetry.space_group_name_H-M   'P 1'
#
loop_
_entity.id
_entity.type
_entity.pdbx_description
1 polymer ?
#
loop_
_entity_poly.entity_id
_entity_poly.type
_entity_poly.pdbx_seq_one_letter_code
_entity_poly.pdbx_strand_id
1 'polypeptide(L)'
;MSDTGSEEEVSVLREEGVSGGSVRKGCDPLVLTQRSKLQQRRAKLNQQINRELRLRTGAENLYRATTNQKVKETVSLELSFVNSNLQLLKEELEELNSSMEVYQTESEKVNVPMIPLGLKETKEIDMTIPLQDFISEHYGEDASLYMSEVKEFMDLRQAMRTPSRNDAGLELLMEYYNQLYFLDQRFFAPHRTLGVHFHWYDSLTGVPSCQRALAFEKGSVLFNIGALYTQIGARQDRSTLPGIQNAIDAFQRAAGAFLYLQENFSHAPSLDMSSPALSMLVRLMVAQVQECICERVTLTMEENDLMSNLQAAQESARVSDVYSLVLQAMSVPLLKDYVPFSWLSVVQVKTQHFRALAHYYTAAALCDCSGECTFCIGEPAGVLQIIVLLQNPSMPKI
;
A
#
# COMPACT_ATOMS: atom_id res chain seq x y z
N MET A 1 70.97 -0.37 -7.67
CA MET A 1 70.31 -1.66 -7.97
C MET A 1 69.12 -1.71 -7.04
N SER A 2 67.86 -1.61 -7.43
CA SER A 2 67.12 -1.43 -8.69
C SER A 2 65.68 -1.24 -8.17
N ASP A 3 65.00 -0.15 -8.53
CA ASP A 3 64.00 -0.13 -9.64
C ASP A 3 62.78 -0.99 -9.26
N THR A 4 61.52 -0.56 -9.17
CA THR A 4 60.65 0.42 -9.85
C THR A 4 59.43 0.63 -8.90
N GLY A 5 58.62 1.69 -8.86
CA GLY A 5 58.04 2.51 -9.92
C GLY A 5 56.55 2.13 -10.10
N SER A 6 55.62 2.95 -9.58
CA SER A 6 54.43 3.45 -10.29
C SER A 6 53.50 4.22 -9.35
N GLU A 7 53.39 5.51 -9.67
CA GLU A 7 52.48 6.51 -9.13
C GLU A 7 51.07 6.25 -9.70
N GLU A 8 50.04 6.26 -8.85
CA GLU A 8 48.65 6.32 -9.32
C GLU A 8 48.27 7.77 -9.62
N GLU A 9 48.31 8.13 -10.91
CA GLU A 9 47.76 9.37 -11.45
C GLU A 9 46.25 9.45 -11.20
N VAL A 10 45.85 10.41 -10.35
CA VAL A 10 44.46 10.86 -10.24
C VAL A 10 44.13 11.72 -11.47
N SER A 11 43.57 11.08 -12.50
CA SER A 11 43.04 11.77 -13.67
C SER A 11 41.70 12.45 -13.34
N VAL A 12 41.77 13.76 -13.11
CA VAL A 12 40.60 14.64 -13.06
C VAL A 12 40.14 14.89 -14.50
N LEU A 13 39.20 14.08 -14.99
CA LEU A 13 38.48 14.38 -16.22
C LEU A 13 37.37 15.39 -15.90
N ARG A 14 37.55 16.60 -16.45
CA ARG A 14 36.53 17.63 -16.57
C ARG A 14 35.39 17.11 -17.46
N GLU A 15 34.20 16.95 -16.91
CA GLU A 15 32.98 16.86 -17.72
C GLU A 15 32.58 18.27 -18.14
N GLU A 16 32.83 18.60 -19.41
CA GLU A 16 32.20 19.71 -20.10
C GLU A 16 30.72 19.39 -20.37
N GLY A 17 29.87 20.40 -20.22
CA GLY A 17 28.42 20.28 -20.12
C GLY A 17 27.73 19.57 -21.28
N VAL A 18 26.83 18.66 -20.89
CA VAL A 18 25.67 18.25 -21.69
C VAL A 18 24.42 18.63 -20.88
N SER A 19 23.49 19.30 -21.54
CA SER A 19 22.30 19.91 -20.95
C SER A 19 21.50 18.94 -20.08
N GLY A 20 21.12 19.40 -18.90
CA GLY A 20 20.39 18.65 -17.88
C GLY A 20 19.03 18.14 -18.35
N GLY A 21 18.97 16.85 -18.68
CA GLY A 21 17.78 16.03 -18.50
C GLY A 21 18.12 14.99 -17.45
N SER A 22 17.58 15.13 -16.23
CA SER A 22 17.63 14.05 -15.25
C SER A 22 17.03 12.81 -15.91
N VAL A 23 17.85 11.78 -16.16
CA VAL A 23 17.33 10.54 -16.74
C VAL A 23 16.43 9.92 -15.68
N ARG A 24 15.12 10.15 -15.81
CA ARG A 24 14.08 9.66 -14.92
C ARG A 24 14.09 8.13 -14.97
N LYS A 25 14.82 7.49 -14.07
CA LYS A 25 14.94 6.04 -14.03
C LYS A 25 14.08 5.50 -12.90
N GLY A 26 13.15 4.62 -13.23
CA GLY A 26 12.61 3.67 -12.27
C GLY A 26 13.73 2.74 -11.77
N CYS A 27 13.44 1.92 -10.75
CA CYS A 27 14.36 0.89 -10.32
C CYS A 27 14.70 -0.05 -11.49
N ASP A 28 16.01 -0.28 -11.66
CA ASP A 28 16.52 -1.28 -12.60
C ASP A 28 15.99 -2.67 -12.20
N PRO A 29 15.24 -3.35 -13.08
CA PRO A 29 14.77 -4.72 -12.85
C PRO A 29 15.90 -5.71 -12.57
N LEU A 30 17.14 -5.42 -12.98
CA LEU A 30 18.30 -6.29 -12.79
C LEU A 30 18.92 -6.15 -11.39
N VAL A 31 18.56 -5.11 -10.63
CA VAL A 31 18.97 -4.95 -9.23
C VAL A 31 18.06 -5.80 -8.35
N LEU A 32 18.46 -7.05 -8.12
CA LEU A 32 17.69 -8.11 -7.45
C LEU A 32 17.67 -7.99 -5.91
N THR A 33 17.21 -6.85 -5.38
CA THR A 33 16.79 -6.77 -3.96
C THR A 33 15.69 -7.79 -3.65
N GLN A 34 15.54 -8.21 -2.39
CA GLN A 34 14.43 -9.11 -2.00
C GLN A 34 13.06 -8.52 -2.40
N ARG A 35 12.89 -7.20 -2.30
CA ARG A 35 11.67 -6.48 -2.69
C ARG A 35 11.40 -6.52 -4.19
N SER A 36 12.43 -6.30 -5.01
CA SER A 36 12.28 -6.38 -6.48
C SER A 36 12.01 -7.81 -6.93
N LYS A 37 12.59 -8.82 -6.28
CA LYS A 37 12.25 -10.24 -6.51
C LYS A 37 10.79 -10.55 -6.20
N LEU A 38 10.27 -10.08 -5.05
CA LEU A 38 8.86 -10.24 -4.70
C LEU A 38 7.94 -9.59 -5.75
N GLN A 39 8.26 -8.36 -6.17
CA GLN A 39 7.48 -7.67 -7.20
C GLN A 39 7.53 -8.41 -8.55
N GLN A 40 8.68 -8.92 -8.97
CA GLN A 40 8.79 -9.68 -10.22
C GLN A 40 7.99 -10.99 -10.18
N ARG A 41 8.05 -11.72 -9.06
CA ARG A 41 7.26 -12.94 -8.87
C ARG A 41 5.77 -12.62 -8.91
N ARG A 42 5.36 -11.55 -8.24
CA ARG A 42 3.99 -11.04 -8.27
C ARG A 42 3.52 -10.67 -9.68
N ALA A 43 4.34 -9.96 -10.45
CA ALA A 43 4.02 -9.61 -11.82
C ALA A 43 3.82 -10.85 -12.71
N LYS A 44 4.66 -11.87 -12.52
CA LYS A 44 4.52 -13.15 -13.23
C LYS A 44 3.22 -13.86 -12.85
N LEU A 45 2.87 -13.91 -11.56
CA LEU A 45 1.62 -14.50 -11.09
C LEU A 45 0.41 -13.76 -11.65
N ASN A 46 0.40 -12.42 -11.62
CA ASN A 46 -0.68 -11.62 -12.19
C ASN A 46 -0.90 -11.90 -13.68
N GLN A 47 0.18 -12.12 -14.45
CA GLN A 47 0.09 -12.52 -15.85
C GLN A 47 -0.52 -13.92 -16.02
N GLN A 48 -0.12 -14.88 -15.18
CA GLN A 48 -0.67 -16.24 -15.19
C GLN A 48 -2.15 -16.25 -14.79
N ILE A 49 -2.53 -15.56 -13.72
CA ILE A 49 -3.92 -15.40 -13.28
C ILE A 49 -4.76 -14.80 -14.42
N ASN A 50 -4.27 -13.75 -15.08
CA ASN A 50 -4.96 -13.13 -16.20
C ASN A 50 -5.15 -14.10 -17.38
N ARG A 51 -4.14 -14.92 -17.68
CA ARG A 51 -4.24 -15.96 -18.71
C ARG A 51 -5.32 -16.98 -18.36
N GLU A 52 -5.30 -17.50 -17.15
CA GLU A 52 -6.27 -18.51 -16.69
C GLU A 52 -7.70 -17.93 -16.62
N LEU A 53 -7.88 -16.67 -16.20
CA LEU A 53 -9.19 -16.00 -16.21
C LEU A 53 -9.75 -15.87 -17.63
N ARG A 54 -8.90 -15.58 -18.62
CA ARG A 54 -9.30 -15.54 -20.04
C ARG A 54 -9.67 -16.93 -20.56
N LEU A 55 -8.89 -17.96 -20.23
CA LEU A 55 -9.21 -19.35 -20.58
C LEU A 55 -10.54 -19.78 -19.98
N ARG A 56 -10.77 -19.47 -18.70
CA ARG A 56 -12.04 -19.74 -18.01
C ARG A 56 -13.22 -19.07 -18.72
N THR A 57 -13.11 -17.78 -19.02
CA THR A 57 -14.16 -17.03 -19.71
C THR A 57 -14.46 -17.62 -21.10
N GLY A 58 -13.41 -17.96 -21.86
CA GLY A 58 -13.55 -18.61 -23.16
C GLY A 58 -14.24 -19.98 -23.06
N ALA A 59 -13.87 -20.79 -22.08
CA ALA A 59 -14.48 -22.09 -21.82
C ALA A 59 -15.94 -21.96 -21.37
N GLU A 60 -16.26 -21.02 -20.47
CA GLU A 60 -17.65 -20.74 -20.05
C GLU A 60 -18.52 -20.32 -21.25
N ASN A 61 -18.01 -19.45 -22.12
CA ASN A 61 -18.71 -19.03 -23.32
C ASN A 61 -18.94 -20.20 -24.29
N LEU A 62 -17.93 -21.03 -24.51
CA LEU A 62 -18.05 -22.23 -25.36
C LEU A 62 -19.05 -23.23 -24.80
N TYR A 63 -19.02 -23.46 -23.48
CA TYR A 63 -19.97 -24.33 -22.78
C TYR A 63 -21.41 -23.88 -22.99
N ARG A 64 -21.66 -22.56 -22.90
CA ARG A 64 -22.97 -21.95 -23.13
C ARG A 64 -23.40 -22.00 -24.60
N ALA A 65 -22.46 -21.83 -25.53
CA ALA A 65 -22.75 -21.75 -26.96
C ALA A 65 -22.93 -23.13 -27.64
N THR A 66 -22.26 -24.17 -27.15
CA THR A 66 -22.30 -25.49 -27.76
C THR A 66 -23.55 -26.28 -27.38
N THR A 67 -24.13 -27.02 -28.32
CA THR A 67 -25.22 -27.97 -28.09
C THR A 67 -24.74 -29.43 -28.08
N ASN A 68 -23.48 -29.68 -28.46
CA ASN A 68 -22.90 -31.02 -28.50
C ASN A 68 -22.51 -31.49 -27.09
N GLN A 69 -23.14 -32.57 -26.63
CA GLN A 69 -22.96 -33.10 -25.28
C GLN A 69 -21.52 -33.53 -24.97
N LYS A 70 -20.82 -34.15 -25.93
CA LYS A 70 -19.41 -34.54 -25.74
C LYS A 70 -18.51 -33.32 -25.56
N VAL A 71 -18.76 -32.28 -26.35
CA VAL A 71 -18.02 -31.01 -26.23
C VAL A 71 -18.32 -30.35 -24.89
N LYS A 72 -19.56 -30.37 -24.41
CA LYS A 72 -19.90 -29.87 -23.07
C LYS A 72 -19.16 -30.60 -21.96
N GLU A 73 -19.08 -31.93 -22.01
CA GLU A 73 -18.36 -32.73 -21.03
C GLU A 73 -16.87 -32.40 -21.02
N THR A 74 -16.23 -32.31 -22.19
CA THR A 74 -14.83 -31.90 -22.30
C THR A 74 -14.61 -30.49 -21.74
N VAL A 75 -15.45 -29.52 -22.13
CA VAL A 75 -15.33 -28.13 -21.64
C VAL A 75 -15.58 -28.05 -20.12
N SER A 76 -16.47 -28.88 -19.57
CA SER A 76 -16.70 -28.95 -18.13
C SER A 76 -15.47 -29.45 -17.38
N LEU A 77 -14.76 -30.45 -17.91
CA LEU A 77 -13.51 -30.94 -17.33
C LEU A 77 -12.40 -29.88 -17.41
N GLU A 78 -12.26 -29.21 -18.56
CA GLU A 78 -11.32 -28.10 -18.73
C GLU A 78 -11.62 -26.94 -17.77
N LEU A 79 -12.90 -26.58 -17.58
CA LEU A 79 -13.30 -25.57 -16.59
C LEU A 79 -12.90 -25.96 -15.18
N SER A 80 -13.03 -27.24 -14.80
CA SER A 80 -12.54 -27.74 -13.51
C SER A 80 -11.03 -27.57 -13.36
N PHE A 81 -10.27 -27.90 -14.41
CA PHE A 81 -8.81 -27.77 -14.40
C PHE A 81 -8.37 -26.30 -14.29
N VAL A 82 -8.94 -25.42 -15.10
CA VAL A 82 -8.67 -23.97 -15.07
C VAL A 82 -9.04 -23.37 -13.71
N ASN A 83 -10.17 -23.77 -13.11
CA ASN A 83 -10.55 -23.30 -11.77
C ASN A 83 -9.57 -23.76 -10.69
N SER A 84 -9.09 -25.01 -10.77
CA SER A 84 -8.06 -25.51 -9.85
C SER A 84 -6.74 -24.76 -10.00
N ASN A 85 -6.30 -24.49 -11.23
CA ASN A 85 -5.08 -23.70 -11.46
C ASN A 85 -5.24 -22.26 -10.98
N LEU A 86 -6.38 -21.62 -11.22
CA LEU A 86 -6.69 -20.29 -10.71
C LEU A 86 -6.62 -20.22 -9.19
N GLN A 87 -7.13 -21.26 -8.51
CA GLN A 87 -7.06 -21.34 -7.06
C GLN A 87 -5.61 -21.40 -6.57
N LEU A 88 -4.78 -22.30 -7.14
CA LEU A 88 -3.36 -22.41 -6.78
C LEU A 88 -2.59 -21.11 -7.00
N LEU A 89 -2.81 -20.44 -8.14
CA LEU A 89 -2.15 -19.16 -8.43
C LEU A 89 -2.57 -18.04 -7.47
N LYS A 90 -3.84 -18.05 -7.02
CA LYS A 90 -4.33 -17.09 -6.03
C LYS A 90 -3.75 -17.36 -4.65
N GLU A 91 -3.64 -18.62 -4.25
CA GLU A 91 -3.00 -19.03 -3.00
C GLU A 91 -1.51 -18.64 -2.99
N GLU A 92 -0.78 -18.84 -4.09
CA GLU A 92 0.61 -18.39 -4.20
C GLU A 92 0.74 -16.86 -4.12
N LEU A 93 -0.20 -16.12 -4.71
CA LEU A 93 -0.22 -14.66 -4.59
C LEU A 93 -0.52 -14.20 -3.16
N GLU A 94 -1.44 -14.88 -2.46
CA GLU A 94 -1.76 -14.61 -1.06
C GLU A 94 -0.55 -14.88 -0.14
N GLU A 95 0.22 -15.94 -0.40
CA GLU A 95 1.46 -16.23 0.30
C GLU A 95 2.46 -15.08 0.15
N LEU A 96 2.62 -14.53 -1.05
CA LEU A 96 3.48 -13.36 -1.27
C LEU A 96 2.97 -12.11 -0.54
N ASN A 97 1.66 -11.86 -0.55
CA ASN A 97 1.06 -10.74 0.18
C ASN A 97 1.17 -10.90 1.71
N SER A 98 1.39 -12.13 2.19
CA SER A 98 1.62 -12.45 3.59
C SER A 98 3.09 -12.25 4.02
N SER A 99 4.01 -12.07 3.08
CA SER A 99 5.44 -11.82 3.35
C SER A 99 5.68 -10.37 3.79
N MET A 100 5.35 -10.06 5.05
CA MET A 100 5.50 -8.73 5.64
C MET A 100 6.96 -8.38 5.97
N GLU A 101 7.79 -9.39 6.27
CA GLU A 101 9.17 -9.25 6.78
C GLU A 101 10.05 -8.41 5.86
N VAL A 102 9.91 -8.56 4.54
CA VAL A 102 10.75 -7.87 3.55
C VAL A 102 10.58 -6.34 3.60
N TYR A 103 9.52 -5.84 4.22
CA TYR A 103 9.25 -4.41 4.39
C TYR A 103 9.60 -3.88 5.78
N GLN A 104 9.87 -4.75 6.74
CA GLN A 104 10.20 -4.34 8.11
C GLN A 104 11.65 -3.87 8.23
N THR A 105 11.96 -3.17 9.32
CA THR A 105 13.33 -2.85 9.71
C THR A 105 14.09 -4.10 10.14
N GLU A 106 15.41 -4.14 9.89
CA GLU A 106 16.32 -5.22 10.35
C GLU A 106 16.75 -5.07 11.81
N SER A 107 16.09 -4.21 12.60
CA SER A 107 16.44 -3.95 14.01
C SER A 107 16.21 -5.20 14.86
N GLU A 108 17.17 -5.53 15.74
CA GLU A 108 17.10 -6.71 16.62
C GLU A 108 16.02 -6.61 17.71
N LYS A 109 15.53 -5.39 17.98
CA LYS A 109 14.40 -5.18 18.90
C LYS A 109 13.11 -5.61 18.21
N VAL A 110 12.46 -6.64 18.77
CA VAL A 110 11.20 -7.19 18.25
C VAL A 110 10.10 -6.15 18.38
N ASN A 111 9.83 -5.43 17.30
CA ASN A 111 8.61 -4.63 17.14
C ASN A 111 7.56 -5.50 16.45
N VAL A 112 6.30 -5.38 16.86
CA VAL A 112 5.20 -6.08 16.17
C VAL A 112 5.17 -5.59 14.70
N PRO A 113 5.06 -6.47 13.70
CA PRO A 113 5.15 -6.07 12.30
C PRO A 113 4.01 -5.12 11.92
N MET A 114 4.32 -4.14 11.06
CA MET A 114 3.30 -3.33 10.39
C MET A 114 2.88 -4.02 9.10
N ILE A 115 1.64 -3.82 8.68
CA ILE A 115 1.04 -4.33 7.45
C ILE A 115 1.30 -3.30 6.33
N PRO A 116 2.24 -3.57 5.40
CA PRO A 116 2.42 -2.76 4.20
C PRO A 116 1.46 -3.20 3.09
N LEU A 117 1.13 -2.27 2.20
CA LEU A 117 0.40 -2.55 0.97
C LEU A 117 1.37 -2.77 -0.18
N GLY A 118 1.12 -3.81 -0.97
CA GLY A 118 1.80 -3.98 -2.24
C GLY A 118 1.27 -2.99 -3.28
N LEU A 119 2.14 -2.56 -4.21
CA LEU A 119 1.73 -1.67 -5.28
C LEU A 119 0.85 -2.39 -6.31
N LYS A 120 -0.13 -1.68 -6.85
CA LYS A 120 -0.82 -2.07 -8.08
C LYS A 120 0.17 -2.08 -9.23
N GLU A 121 -0.03 -3.04 -10.13
CA GLU A 121 0.76 -3.16 -11.34
C GLU A 121 -0.04 -2.69 -12.55
N THR A 122 0.68 -2.21 -13.57
CA THR A 122 0.10 -1.79 -14.84
C THR A 122 0.87 -2.37 -16.02
N LYS A 123 0.16 -2.51 -17.14
CA LYS A 123 0.79 -2.92 -18.40
C LYS A 123 1.50 -1.74 -19.07
N GLU A 124 2.41 -2.09 -19.96
CA GLU A 124 2.89 -1.15 -20.95
C GLU A 124 1.72 -0.70 -21.83
N ILE A 125 1.71 0.58 -22.14
CA ILE A 125 0.72 1.23 -22.99
C ILE A 125 1.53 2.16 -23.87
N ASP A 126 1.20 2.22 -25.15
CA ASP A 126 1.71 3.24 -26.05
C ASP A 126 0.62 4.28 -26.29
N MET A 127 0.90 5.55 -25.94
CA MET A 127 0.02 6.69 -26.20
C MET A 127 0.56 7.58 -27.31
N THR A 128 1.69 7.22 -27.93
CA THR A 128 2.40 8.04 -28.91
C THR A 128 1.54 8.32 -30.14
N ILE A 129 0.93 7.29 -30.73
CA ILE A 129 0.04 7.44 -31.89
C ILE A 129 -1.27 8.14 -31.50
N PRO A 130 -2.01 7.70 -30.45
CA PRO A 130 -3.24 8.40 -30.03
C PRO A 130 -3.07 9.90 -29.77
N LEU A 131 -1.96 10.31 -29.15
CA LEU A 131 -1.69 11.73 -28.89
C LEU A 131 -1.36 12.48 -30.19
N GLN A 132 -0.61 11.87 -31.11
CA GLN A 132 -0.32 12.47 -32.43
C GLN A 132 -1.57 12.69 -33.26
N ASP A 133 -2.41 11.67 -33.34
CA ASP A 133 -3.68 11.75 -34.08
C ASP A 133 -4.57 12.83 -33.47
N PHE A 134 -4.62 12.91 -32.14
CA PHE A 134 -5.37 13.96 -31.45
C PHE A 134 -4.81 15.37 -31.74
N ILE A 135 -3.48 15.56 -31.73
CA ILE A 135 -2.85 16.86 -32.04
C ILE A 135 -3.22 17.30 -33.46
N SER A 136 -3.03 16.40 -34.42
CA SER A 136 -3.29 16.69 -35.84
C SER A 136 -4.77 16.96 -36.11
N GLU A 137 -5.67 16.15 -35.55
CA GLU A 137 -7.10 16.23 -35.84
C GLU A 137 -7.83 17.28 -34.99
N HIS A 138 -7.46 17.46 -33.72
CA HIS A 138 -8.15 18.41 -32.82
C HIS A 138 -7.61 19.82 -32.94
N TYR A 139 -6.29 19.96 -32.87
CA TYR A 139 -5.63 21.27 -32.85
C TYR A 139 -5.23 21.73 -34.25
N GLY A 140 -5.22 20.82 -35.24
CA GLY A 140 -4.80 21.15 -36.61
C GLY A 140 -3.31 21.43 -36.71
N GLU A 141 -2.52 20.93 -35.76
CA GLU A 141 -1.09 21.19 -35.64
C GLU A 141 -0.27 20.00 -36.13
N ASP A 142 0.96 20.26 -36.56
CA ASP A 142 1.91 19.20 -36.91
C ASP A 142 2.39 18.49 -35.63
N ALA A 143 1.91 17.26 -35.43
CA ALA A 143 2.25 16.48 -34.26
C ALA A 143 3.75 16.16 -34.13
N SER A 144 4.52 16.20 -35.22
CA SER A 144 5.96 15.94 -35.20
C SER A 144 6.73 16.92 -34.31
N LEU A 145 6.19 18.13 -34.11
CA LEU A 145 6.75 19.18 -33.26
C LEU A 145 6.73 18.83 -31.76
N TYR A 146 5.95 17.83 -31.36
CA TYR A 146 5.70 17.48 -29.95
C TYR A 146 6.28 16.10 -29.57
N MET A 147 7.07 15.48 -30.45
CA MET A 147 7.56 14.11 -30.25
C MET A 147 8.54 13.97 -29.09
N SER A 148 9.29 15.02 -28.78
CA SER A 148 10.16 15.06 -27.60
C SER A 148 9.36 14.93 -26.31
N GLU A 149 8.31 15.73 -26.18
CA GLU A 149 7.46 15.84 -24.99
C GLU A 149 6.60 14.58 -24.82
N VAL A 150 6.07 14.06 -25.93
CA VAL A 150 5.34 12.79 -25.93
C VAL A 150 6.27 11.67 -25.47
N LYS A 151 7.50 11.60 -26.00
CA LYS A 151 8.48 10.61 -25.56
C LYS A 151 8.83 10.75 -24.08
N GLU A 152 9.07 11.97 -23.61
CA GLU A 152 9.38 12.24 -22.20
C GLU A 152 8.25 11.77 -21.26
N PHE A 153 6.99 12.02 -21.66
CA PHE A 153 5.82 11.55 -20.93
C PHE A 153 5.71 10.01 -20.94
N MET A 154 6.00 9.37 -22.08
CA MET A 154 6.02 7.91 -22.18
C MET A 154 7.13 7.28 -21.33
N ASP A 155 8.32 7.88 -21.33
CA ASP A 155 9.45 7.45 -20.51
C ASP A 155 9.14 7.61 -19.01
N LEU A 156 8.49 8.71 -18.60
CA LEU A 156 8.02 8.93 -17.24
C LEU A 156 6.99 7.86 -16.82
N ARG A 157 6.01 7.56 -17.68
CA ARG A 157 5.05 6.48 -17.43
C ARG A 157 5.75 5.14 -17.30
N GLN A 158 6.76 4.87 -18.13
CA GLN A 158 7.49 3.61 -18.04
C GLN A 158 8.28 3.50 -16.74
N ALA A 159 8.95 4.58 -16.34
CA ALA A 159 9.71 4.66 -15.11
C ALA A 159 8.82 4.45 -13.86
N MET A 160 7.64 5.08 -13.81
CA MET A 160 6.76 4.98 -12.64
C MET A 160 6.25 3.57 -12.35
N ARG A 161 6.34 2.63 -13.32
CA ARG A 161 5.93 1.22 -13.16
C ARG A 161 6.81 0.46 -12.18
N THR A 162 8.05 0.91 -11.99
CA THR A 162 9.00 0.33 -11.06
C THR A 162 9.57 1.41 -10.12
N PRO A 163 8.75 2.10 -9.32
CA PRO A 163 9.23 3.19 -8.49
C PRO A 163 10.12 2.63 -7.37
N SER A 164 11.14 3.37 -6.93
CA SER A 164 11.94 2.97 -5.78
C SER A 164 11.13 2.97 -4.49
N ARG A 165 11.55 2.17 -3.50
CA ARG A 165 10.82 2.01 -2.22
C ARG A 165 11.26 3.05 -1.18
N ASN A 166 11.26 4.32 -1.59
CA ASN A 166 11.75 5.48 -0.84
C ASN A 166 11.15 6.78 -1.44
N ASP A 167 11.60 7.94 -0.94
CA ASP A 167 11.09 9.25 -1.34
C ASP A 167 11.26 9.54 -2.84
N ALA A 168 12.37 9.12 -3.46
CA ALA A 168 12.56 9.26 -4.91
C ALA A 168 11.46 8.53 -5.72
N GLY A 169 10.93 7.41 -5.19
CA GLY A 169 9.82 6.71 -5.82
C GLY A 169 8.48 7.43 -5.64
N LEU A 170 8.29 8.12 -4.50
CA LEU A 170 7.14 8.99 -4.27
C LEU A 170 7.17 10.18 -5.22
N GLU A 171 8.32 10.83 -5.36
CA GLU A 171 8.54 11.95 -6.29
C GLU A 171 8.20 11.53 -7.72
N LEU A 172 8.69 10.36 -8.17
CA LEU A 172 8.40 9.81 -9.50
C LEU A 172 6.90 9.58 -9.73
N LEU A 173 6.20 8.98 -8.75
CA LEU A 173 4.75 8.74 -8.84
C LEU A 173 3.96 10.06 -8.83
N MET A 174 4.36 11.02 -8.00
CA MET A 174 3.74 12.35 -7.92
C MET A 174 3.97 13.16 -9.20
N GLU A 175 5.16 13.10 -9.78
CA GLU A 175 5.47 13.75 -11.06
C GLU A 175 4.55 13.21 -12.16
N TYR A 176 4.43 11.89 -12.28
CA TYR A 176 3.51 11.28 -13.25
C TYR A 176 2.05 11.65 -12.98
N TYR A 177 1.59 11.56 -11.73
CA TYR A 177 0.24 11.96 -11.34
C TYR A 177 -0.08 13.41 -11.72
N ASN A 178 0.87 14.32 -11.54
CA ASN A 178 0.74 15.72 -11.92
C ASN A 178 0.72 15.90 -13.46
N GLN A 179 1.52 15.13 -14.21
CA GLN A 179 1.43 15.15 -15.67
C GLN A 179 0.07 14.67 -16.19
N LEU A 180 -0.55 13.68 -15.51
CA LEU A 180 -1.90 13.25 -15.84
C LEU A 180 -2.95 14.36 -15.67
N TYR A 181 -2.74 15.32 -14.76
CA TYR A 181 -3.62 16.49 -14.66
C TYR A 181 -3.59 17.33 -15.94
N PHE A 182 -2.41 17.67 -16.45
CA PHE A 182 -2.28 18.45 -17.69
C PHE A 182 -2.75 17.68 -18.92
N LEU A 183 -2.53 16.36 -18.94
CA LEU A 183 -3.02 15.49 -20.01
C LEU A 183 -4.55 15.48 -20.07
N ASP A 184 -5.21 15.41 -18.91
CA ASP A 184 -6.68 15.41 -18.80
C ASP A 184 -7.28 16.67 -19.42
N GLN A 185 -6.74 17.84 -19.05
CA GLN A 185 -7.22 19.14 -19.48
C GLN A 185 -7.08 19.36 -20.99
N ARG A 186 -6.14 18.68 -21.66
CA ARG A 186 -5.83 18.91 -23.09
C ARG A 186 -6.33 17.81 -24.02
N PHE A 187 -6.43 16.56 -23.55
CA PHE A 187 -6.67 15.42 -24.43
C PHE A 187 -7.90 14.56 -24.07
N PHE A 188 -8.47 14.72 -22.88
CA PHE A 188 -9.60 13.91 -22.41
C PHE A 188 -10.88 14.74 -22.27
N ALA A 189 -11.31 15.37 -23.38
CA ALA A 189 -12.59 16.08 -23.41
C ALA A 189 -13.77 15.08 -23.28
N PRO A 190 -14.89 15.43 -22.61
CA PRO A 190 -16.00 14.50 -22.36
C PRO A 190 -16.62 13.86 -23.60
N HIS A 191 -16.50 14.51 -24.75
CA HIS A 191 -17.09 14.11 -26.03
C HIS A 191 -16.09 13.45 -27.00
N ARG A 192 -14.82 13.29 -26.59
CA ARG A 192 -13.79 12.69 -27.44
C ARG A 192 -12.88 11.76 -26.63
N THR A 193 -12.78 10.53 -27.07
CA THR A 193 -11.96 9.51 -26.40
C THR A 193 -10.68 9.26 -27.19
N LEU A 194 -9.53 9.26 -26.53
CA LEU A 194 -8.22 8.93 -27.13
C LEU A 194 -8.07 7.46 -27.57
N GLY A 195 -9.00 6.56 -27.26
CA GLY A 195 -8.86 5.14 -27.61
C GLY A 195 -7.88 4.35 -26.74
N VAL A 196 -7.23 4.99 -25.78
CA VAL A 196 -6.29 4.36 -24.84
C VAL A 196 -7.04 3.49 -23.82
N HIS A 197 -6.47 2.34 -23.49
CA HIS A 197 -7.01 1.39 -22.52
C HIS A 197 -6.02 1.19 -21.37
N PHE A 198 -6.34 1.75 -20.21
CA PHE A 198 -5.56 1.64 -18.99
C PHE A 198 -5.82 0.30 -18.31
N HIS A 199 -4.77 -0.49 -18.16
CA HIS A 199 -4.84 -1.82 -17.57
C HIS A 199 -4.11 -1.84 -16.23
N TRP A 200 -4.84 -2.13 -15.15
CA TRP A 200 -4.26 -2.27 -13.82
C TRP A 200 -4.66 -3.58 -13.17
N TYR A 201 -3.80 -4.09 -12.31
CA TYR A 201 -4.05 -5.28 -11.51
C TYR A 201 -4.43 -4.87 -10.09
N ASP A 202 -5.42 -5.57 -9.54
CA ASP A 202 -5.84 -5.43 -8.15
C ASP A 202 -4.69 -5.70 -7.18
N SER A 203 -4.51 -4.82 -6.20
CA SER A 203 -3.38 -4.83 -5.27
C SER A 203 -3.40 -5.94 -4.24
N LEU A 204 -4.42 -6.80 -4.18
CA LEU A 204 -4.44 -7.97 -3.31
C LEU A 204 -4.61 -9.25 -4.13
N THR A 205 -5.56 -9.26 -5.05
CA THR A 205 -5.96 -10.48 -5.78
C THR A 205 -5.31 -10.65 -7.15
N GLY A 206 -4.64 -9.62 -7.67
CA GLY A 206 -4.02 -9.68 -9.00
C GLY A 206 -5.02 -9.76 -10.15
N VAL A 207 -6.32 -9.58 -9.87
CA VAL A 207 -7.35 -9.58 -10.91
C VAL A 207 -7.18 -8.32 -11.78
N PRO A 208 -7.12 -8.47 -13.12
CA PRO A 208 -6.95 -7.32 -14.01
C PRO A 208 -8.27 -6.54 -14.16
N SER A 209 -8.14 -5.23 -14.26
CA SER A 209 -9.20 -4.29 -14.64
C SER A 209 -8.72 -3.41 -15.80
N CYS A 210 -9.64 -3.07 -16.70
CA CYS A 210 -9.35 -2.27 -17.88
C CYS A 210 -10.41 -1.19 -18.06
N GLN A 211 -9.98 0.07 -18.20
CA GLN A 211 -10.87 1.19 -18.51
C GLN A 211 -10.22 2.16 -19.49
N ARG A 212 -11.06 2.93 -20.20
CA ARG A 212 -10.62 4.02 -21.07
C ARG A 212 -10.53 5.37 -20.36
N ALA A 213 -11.19 5.49 -19.20
CA ALA A 213 -11.24 6.73 -18.44
C ALA A 213 -9.88 7.03 -17.79
N LEU A 214 -9.35 8.23 -18.02
CA LEU A 214 -8.10 8.69 -17.39
C LEU A 214 -8.16 8.71 -15.86
N ALA A 215 -9.35 8.95 -15.31
CA ALA A 215 -9.60 8.84 -13.86
C ALA A 215 -9.16 7.49 -13.28
N PHE A 216 -9.23 6.39 -14.05
CA PHE A 216 -8.76 5.08 -13.58
C PHE A 216 -7.22 5.00 -13.48
N GLU A 217 -6.49 5.61 -14.44
CA GLU A 217 -5.02 5.72 -14.36
C GLU A 217 -4.63 6.59 -13.16
N LYS A 218 -5.24 7.79 -13.03
CA LYS A 218 -5.00 8.72 -11.91
C LYS A 218 -5.24 8.05 -10.56
N GLY A 219 -6.40 7.43 -10.38
CA GLY A 219 -6.76 6.76 -9.12
C GLY A 219 -5.80 5.62 -8.78
N SER A 220 -5.36 4.84 -9.78
CA SER A 220 -4.42 3.73 -9.58
C SER A 220 -3.00 4.21 -9.22
N VAL A 221 -2.54 5.32 -9.80
CA VAL A 221 -1.27 5.96 -9.42
C VAL A 221 -1.35 6.52 -8.00
N LEU A 222 -2.47 7.16 -7.64
CA LEU A 222 -2.71 7.66 -6.28
C LEU A 222 -2.76 6.53 -5.25
N PHE A 223 -3.37 5.40 -5.59
CA PHE A 223 -3.32 4.20 -4.76
C PHE A 223 -1.88 3.77 -4.51
N ASN A 224 -1.03 3.76 -5.56
CA ASN A 224 0.38 3.40 -5.42
C ASN A 224 1.19 4.38 -4.57
N ILE A 225 0.85 5.68 -4.59
CA ILE A 225 1.43 6.67 -3.68
C ILE A 225 1.09 6.31 -2.23
N GLY A 226 -0.19 6.04 -1.93
CA GLY A 226 -0.62 5.60 -0.61
C GLY A 226 0.06 4.30 -0.16
N ALA A 227 0.10 3.30 -1.05
CA ALA A 227 0.76 2.03 -0.79
C ALA A 227 2.28 2.19 -0.56
N LEU A 228 2.97 3.05 -1.30
CA LEU A 228 4.39 3.31 -1.10
C LEU A 228 4.67 3.97 0.26
N TYR A 229 3.82 4.90 0.71
CA TYR A 229 3.90 5.44 2.07
C TYR A 229 3.77 4.35 3.14
N THR A 230 2.90 3.34 2.96
CA THR A 230 2.80 2.23 3.92
C THR A 230 4.09 1.40 4.02
N GLN A 231 4.79 1.21 2.88
CA GLN A 231 6.06 0.49 2.84
C GLN A 231 7.18 1.30 3.50
N ILE A 232 7.18 2.62 3.31
CA ILE A 232 8.14 3.53 3.98
C ILE A 232 7.90 3.53 5.50
N GLY A 233 6.64 3.59 5.94
CA GLY A 233 6.27 3.56 7.36
C GLY A 233 6.64 2.25 8.05
N ALA A 234 6.35 1.11 7.40
CA ALA A 234 6.71 -0.22 7.93
C ALA A 234 8.22 -0.44 8.10
N ARG A 235 9.04 0.28 7.32
CA ARG A 235 10.51 0.17 7.33
C ARG A 235 11.18 1.01 8.43
N GLN A 236 10.48 1.95 9.05
CA GLN A 236 11.10 2.84 10.04
C GLN A 236 11.51 2.10 11.31
N ASP A 237 12.67 2.45 11.87
CA ASP A 237 13.12 1.92 13.15
C ASP A 237 12.35 2.56 14.31
N ARG A 238 11.27 1.90 14.71
CA ARG A 238 10.39 2.34 15.79
C ARG A 238 10.96 2.12 17.20
N SER A 239 12.22 1.70 17.32
CA SER A 239 12.93 1.76 18.60
C SER A 239 13.50 3.15 18.93
N THR A 240 13.37 4.10 18.00
CA THR A 240 13.87 5.47 18.13
C THR A 240 12.73 6.49 17.94
N LEU A 241 12.80 7.62 18.65
CA LEU A 241 11.80 8.70 18.49
C LEU A 241 11.69 9.24 17.05
N PRO A 242 12.80 9.49 16.31
CA PRO A 242 12.69 9.91 14.92
C PRO A 242 12.04 8.85 14.03
N GLY A 243 12.37 7.56 14.21
CA GLY A 243 11.76 6.49 13.41
C GLY A 243 10.26 6.34 13.69
N ILE A 244 9.84 6.47 14.95
CA ILE A 244 8.41 6.50 15.30
C ILE A 244 7.70 7.68 14.62
N GLN A 245 8.28 8.89 14.68
CA GLN A 245 7.66 10.06 14.05
C GLN A 245 7.56 9.90 12.54
N ASN A 246 8.62 9.40 11.89
CA ASN A 246 8.59 9.13 10.45
C ASN A 246 7.53 8.07 10.08
N ALA A 247 7.32 7.06 10.93
CA ALA A 247 6.29 6.04 10.72
C ALA A 247 4.88 6.64 10.81
N ILE A 248 4.64 7.50 11.81
CA ILE A 248 3.39 8.26 11.96
C ILE A 248 3.12 9.09 10.71
N ASP A 249 4.10 9.89 10.28
CA ASP A 249 3.94 10.77 9.12
C ASP A 249 3.63 9.97 7.84
N ALA A 250 4.32 8.85 7.63
CA ALA A 250 4.11 7.98 6.49
C ALA A 250 2.71 7.35 6.50
N PHE A 251 2.27 6.75 7.61
CA PHE A 251 0.94 6.13 7.68
C PHE A 251 -0.19 7.16 7.62
N GLN A 252 -0.01 8.37 8.16
CA GLN A 252 -0.97 9.46 8.00
C GLN A 252 -1.10 9.90 6.54
N ARG A 253 0.03 10.02 5.81
CA ARG A 253 0.01 10.34 4.37
C ARG A 253 -0.65 9.23 3.55
N ALA A 254 -0.42 7.96 3.91
CA ALA A 254 -1.12 6.83 3.30
C ALA A 254 -2.63 6.89 3.53
N ALA A 255 -3.07 7.13 4.77
CA ALA A 255 -4.47 7.30 5.10
C ALA A 255 -5.12 8.44 4.29
N GLY A 256 -4.43 9.58 4.18
CA GLY A 256 -4.89 10.72 3.39
C GLY A 256 -5.03 10.39 1.90
N ALA A 257 -4.07 9.66 1.32
CA ALA A 257 -4.15 9.23 -0.08
C ALA A 257 -5.35 8.31 -0.33
N PHE A 258 -5.60 7.32 0.54
CA PHE A 258 -6.75 6.42 0.40
C PHE A 258 -8.09 7.11 0.64
N LEU A 259 -8.16 8.05 1.60
CA LEU A 259 -9.35 8.85 1.84
C LEU A 259 -9.66 9.75 0.63
N TYR A 260 -8.65 10.44 0.09
CA TYR A 260 -8.82 11.26 -1.11
C TYR A 260 -9.30 10.41 -2.30
N LEU A 261 -8.73 9.21 -2.47
CA LEU A 261 -9.15 8.26 -3.51
C LEU A 261 -10.62 7.88 -3.33
N GLN A 262 -11.06 7.61 -2.10
CA GLN A 262 -12.44 7.25 -1.79
C GLN A 262 -13.43 8.39 -2.11
N GLU A 263 -13.07 9.63 -1.79
CA GLU A 263 -13.94 10.80 -1.96
C GLU A 263 -14.04 11.26 -3.42
N ASN A 264 -12.97 11.09 -4.21
CA ASN A 264 -12.86 11.69 -5.54
C ASN A 264 -13.01 10.68 -6.71
N PHE A 265 -12.96 9.36 -6.46
CA PHE A 265 -12.99 8.33 -7.49
C PHE A 265 -14.07 7.27 -7.24
N SER A 266 -15.34 7.69 -7.27
CA SER A 266 -16.53 6.94 -6.84
C SER A 266 -16.97 5.76 -7.73
N HIS A 267 -16.29 5.49 -8.84
CA HIS A 267 -16.61 4.40 -9.78
C HIS A 267 -15.39 3.54 -10.14
N ALA A 268 -14.65 3.12 -9.12
CA ALA A 268 -13.51 2.24 -9.30
C ALA A 268 -13.91 0.88 -9.89
N PRO A 269 -13.18 0.36 -10.89
CA PRO A 269 -13.49 -0.94 -11.52
C PRO A 269 -12.93 -2.14 -10.74
N SER A 270 -11.98 -1.90 -9.84
CA SER A 270 -11.27 -2.92 -9.06
C SER A 270 -11.65 -2.84 -7.59
N LEU A 271 -11.64 -3.99 -6.92
CA LEU A 271 -12.17 -4.13 -5.57
C LEU A 271 -11.29 -3.41 -4.52
N ASP A 272 -9.97 -3.39 -4.72
CA ASP A 272 -9.00 -2.63 -3.91
C ASP A 272 -9.32 -1.14 -3.79
N MET A 273 -9.99 -0.57 -4.79
CA MET A 273 -10.38 0.84 -4.85
C MET A 273 -11.88 1.05 -4.58
N SER A 274 -12.60 0.01 -4.15
CA SER A 274 -13.99 0.15 -3.72
C SER A 274 -14.10 0.94 -2.40
N SER A 275 -15.22 1.61 -2.18
CA SER A 275 -15.42 2.38 -0.94
C SER A 275 -15.25 1.55 0.35
N PRO A 276 -15.77 0.31 0.46
CA PRO A 276 -15.51 -0.53 1.62
C PRO A 276 -14.03 -0.87 1.81
N ALA A 277 -13.31 -1.21 0.72
CA ALA A 277 -11.89 -1.54 0.79
C ALA A 277 -11.06 -0.31 1.21
N LEU A 278 -11.29 0.85 0.61
CA LEU A 278 -10.59 2.09 0.98
C LEU A 278 -10.90 2.52 2.42
N SER A 279 -12.14 2.38 2.89
CA SER A 279 -12.48 2.66 4.29
C SER A 279 -11.72 1.73 5.25
N MET A 280 -11.62 0.45 4.92
CA MET A 280 -10.83 -0.52 5.69
C MET A 280 -9.34 -0.14 5.71
N LEU A 281 -8.77 0.24 4.55
CA LEU A 281 -7.37 0.64 4.44
C LEU A 281 -7.08 1.92 5.24
N VAL A 282 -7.96 2.92 5.18
CA VAL A 282 -7.85 4.15 6.01
C VAL A 282 -7.86 3.79 7.50
N ARG A 283 -8.79 2.92 7.95
CA ARG A 283 -8.84 2.48 9.35
C ARG A 283 -7.58 1.73 9.77
N LEU A 284 -7.05 0.87 8.90
CA LEU A 284 -5.80 0.15 9.14
C LEU A 284 -4.63 1.13 9.32
N MET A 285 -4.52 2.14 8.46
CA MET A 285 -3.47 3.16 8.59
C MET A 285 -3.59 3.95 9.89
N VAL A 286 -4.82 4.36 10.27
CA VAL A 286 -5.08 5.05 11.54
C VAL A 286 -4.72 4.17 12.74
N ALA A 287 -5.00 2.87 12.68
CA ALA A 287 -4.63 1.95 13.75
C ALA A 287 -3.11 1.82 13.91
N GLN A 288 -2.36 1.74 12.81
CA GLN A 288 -0.90 1.72 12.83
C GLN A 288 -0.29 3.04 13.33
N VAL A 289 -0.92 4.18 13.04
CA VAL A 289 -0.53 5.48 13.61
C VAL A 289 -0.73 5.48 15.13
N GLN A 290 -1.88 5.01 15.61
CA GLN A 290 -2.18 4.94 17.04
C GLN A 290 -1.21 3.98 17.77
N GLU A 291 -0.82 2.88 17.13
CA GLU A 291 0.23 1.98 17.63
C GLU A 291 1.58 2.70 17.76
N CYS A 292 2.00 3.46 16.76
CA CYS A 292 3.23 4.25 16.82
C CYS A 292 3.17 5.31 17.95
N ILE A 293 2.01 5.93 18.19
CA ILE A 293 1.82 6.87 19.30
C ILE A 293 1.97 6.16 20.65
N CYS A 294 1.40 4.96 20.79
CA CYS A 294 1.56 4.13 21.98
C CYS A 294 3.04 3.76 22.19
N GLU A 295 3.74 3.31 21.14
CA GLU A 295 5.18 3.02 21.19
C GLU A 295 5.98 4.25 21.68
N ARG A 296 5.65 5.45 21.20
CA ARG A 296 6.29 6.71 21.65
C ARG A 296 6.11 6.96 23.14
N VAL A 297 4.90 6.77 23.65
CA VAL A 297 4.61 6.91 25.09
C VAL A 297 5.42 5.89 25.87
N THR A 298 5.40 4.62 25.48
CA THR A 298 6.16 3.57 26.17
C THR A 298 7.67 3.77 26.12
N LEU A 299 8.21 4.38 25.06
CA LEU A 299 9.64 4.64 24.90
C LEU A 299 10.14 5.80 25.78
N THR A 300 9.25 6.74 26.11
CA THR A 300 9.56 7.94 26.93
C THR A 300 9.05 7.82 28.36
N MET A 301 8.45 6.68 28.69
CA MET A 301 7.87 6.38 29.99
C MET A 301 8.97 6.31 31.06
N GLU A 302 8.77 7.00 32.17
CA GLU A 302 9.58 6.83 33.37
C GLU A 302 9.10 5.59 34.14
N GLU A 303 10.04 4.78 34.64
CA GLU A 303 9.70 3.59 35.43
C GLU A 303 9.11 3.97 36.80
N ASN A 304 8.06 3.26 37.22
CA ASN A 304 7.38 3.43 38.51
C ASN A 304 6.69 4.80 38.70
N ASP A 305 6.34 5.49 37.61
CA ASP A 305 5.50 6.68 37.67
C ASP A 305 4.03 6.34 37.39
N LEU A 306 3.14 6.69 38.32
CA LEU A 306 1.70 6.46 38.23
C LEU A 306 1.12 7.08 36.94
N MET A 307 1.50 8.33 36.65
CA MET A 307 0.92 9.06 35.52
C MET A 307 1.37 8.47 34.18
N SER A 308 2.64 8.08 34.08
CA SER A 308 3.21 7.46 32.89
C SER A 308 2.61 6.07 32.64
N ASN A 309 2.40 5.26 33.68
CA ASN A 309 1.69 3.98 33.57
C ASN A 309 0.22 4.17 33.13
N LEU A 310 -0.51 5.13 33.70
CA LEU A 310 -1.89 5.42 33.29
C LEU A 310 -1.96 5.91 31.84
N GLN A 311 -1.01 6.72 31.38
CA GLN A 311 -0.93 7.18 30.00
C GLN A 311 -0.65 6.01 29.04
N ALA A 312 0.30 5.13 29.37
CA ALA A 312 0.58 3.93 28.58
C ALA A 312 -0.64 2.99 28.52
N ALA A 313 -1.38 2.84 29.62
CA ALA A 313 -2.62 2.07 29.66
C ALA A 313 -3.69 2.65 28.72
N GLN A 314 -3.88 3.97 28.75
CA GLN A 314 -4.84 4.68 27.91
C GLN A 314 -4.50 4.55 26.42
N GLU A 315 -3.25 4.79 26.02
CA GLU A 315 -2.86 4.65 24.62
C GLU A 315 -2.97 3.20 24.15
N SER A 316 -2.60 2.23 24.98
CA SER A 316 -2.74 0.80 24.67
C SER A 316 -4.23 0.42 24.47
N ALA A 317 -5.13 0.91 25.31
CA ALA A 317 -6.57 0.68 25.17
C ALA A 317 -7.07 1.23 23.84
N ARG A 318 -6.68 2.46 23.48
CA ARG A 318 -7.05 3.08 22.20
C ARG A 318 -6.55 2.28 21.00
N VAL A 319 -5.33 1.73 21.05
CA VAL A 319 -4.80 0.85 19.99
C VAL A 319 -5.69 -0.39 19.80
N SER A 320 -6.10 -1.03 20.90
CA SER A 320 -7.03 -2.18 20.84
C SER A 320 -8.37 -1.81 20.20
N ASP A 321 -8.94 -0.66 20.56
CA ASP A 321 -10.22 -0.18 20.04
C ASP A 321 -10.15 0.11 18.54
N VAL A 322 -9.12 0.83 18.08
CA VAL A 322 -8.98 1.15 16.65
C VAL A 322 -8.72 -0.10 15.81
N TYR A 323 -7.94 -1.08 16.29
CA TYR A 323 -7.80 -2.35 15.58
C TYR A 323 -9.09 -3.20 15.61
N SER A 324 -9.91 -3.10 16.66
CA SER A 324 -11.24 -3.73 16.66
C SER A 324 -12.14 -3.16 15.56
N LEU A 325 -12.05 -1.85 15.28
CA LEU A 325 -12.75 -1.23 14.15
C LEU A 325 -12.21 -1.71 12.79
N VAL A 326 -10.91 -2.00 12.70
CA VAL A 326 -10.32 -2.62 11.49
C VAL A 326 -10.90 -4.02 11.27
N LEU A 327 -11.00 -4.85 12.31
CA LEU A 327 -11.63 -6.19 12.21
C LEU A 327 -13.07 -6.13 11.73
N GLN A 328 -13.85 -5.17 12.23
CA GLN A 328 -15.22 -4.95 11.78
C GLN A 328 -15.25 -4.59 10.28
N ALA A 329 -14.35 -3.73 9.84
CA ALA A 329 -14.24 -3.36 8.43
C ALA A 329 -13.81 -4.54 7.54
N MET A 330 -12.84 -5.35 7.97
CA MET A 330 -12.41 -6.57 7.26
C MET A 330 -13.51 -7.63 7.18
N SER A 331 -14.46 -7.64 8.13
CA SER A 331 -15.56 -8.61 8.21
C SER A 331 -16.76 -8.25 7.34
N VAL A 332 -16.75 -7.11 6.65
CA VAL A 332 -17.79 -6.74 5.69
C VAL A 332 -17.88 -7.85 4.62
N PRO A 333 -19.08 -8.33 4.23
CA PRO A 333 -19.23 -9.50 3.35
C PRO A 333 -18.43 -9.42 2.04
N LEU A 334 -18.29 -8.21 1.48
CA LEU A 334 -17.52 -7.97 0.25
C LEU A 334 -16.00 -8.20 0.44
N LEU A 335 -15.49 -8.06 1.67
CA LEU A 335 -14.07 -8.09 1.99
C LEU A 335 -13.61 -9.40 2.65
N LYS A 336 -14.54 -10.22 3.14
CA LYS A 336 -14.24 -11.42 3.94
C LYS A 336 -13.26 -12.39 3.27
N ASP A 337 -13.45 -12.65 1.97
CA ASP A 337 -12.59 -13.56 1.17
C ASP A 337 -11.59 -12.79 0.29
N TYR A 338 -11.47 -11.48 0.52
CA TYR A 338 -10.62 -10.58 -0.25
C TYR A 338 -9.36 -10.17 0.52
N VAL A 339 -9.49 -9.99 1.84
CA VAL A 339 -8.39 -9.62 2.72
C VAL A 339 -7.53 -10.86 3.02
N PRO A 340 -6.19 -10.79 2.89
CA PRO A 340 -5.32 -11.91 3.23
C PRO A 340 -5.52 -12.40 4.66
N PHE A 341 -5.54 -13.72 4.87
CA PHE A 341 -5.75 -14.30 6.19
C PHE A 341 -4.69 -13.86 7.21
N SER A 342 -3.45 -13.67 6.75
CA SER A 342 -2.34 -13.18 7.58
C SER A 342 -2.60 -11.78 8.16
N TRP A 343 -3.22 -10.89 7.39
CA TRP A 343 -3.57 -9.54 7.84
C TRP A 343 -4.64 -9.59 8.93
N LEU A 344 -5.69 -10.38 8.69
CA LEU A 344 -6.75 -10.59 9.68
C LEU A 344 -6.17 -11.14 10.99
N SER A 345 -5.28 -12.13 10.90
CA SER A 345 -4.62 -12.74 12.06
C SER A 345 -3.77 -11.73 12.83
N VAL A 346 -2.94 -10.93 12.15
CA VAL A 346 -2.11 -9.89 12.79
C VAL A 346 -3.00 -8.86 13.48
N VAL A 347 -4.06 -8.37 12.83
CA VAL A 347 -4.97 -7.40 13.44
C VAL A 347 -5.68 -7.98 14.67
N GLN A 348 -6.10 -9.25 14.63
CA GLN A 348 -6.70 -9.94 15.78
C GLN A 348 -5.72 -10.05 16.95
N VAL A 349 -4.48 -10.47 16.67
CA VAL A 349 -3.43 -10.57 17.68
C VAL A 349 -3.13 -9.21 18.27
N LYS A 350 -2.94 -8.17 17.44
CA LYS A 350 -2.71 -6.79 17.91
C LYS A 350 -3.84 -6.29 18.79
N THR A 351 -5.09 -6.54 18.39
CA THR A 351 -6.27 -6.15 19.19
C THR A 351 -6.18 -6.72 20.61
N GLN A 352 -5.91 -8.02 20.76
CA GLN A 352 -5.84 -8.66 22.07
C GLN A 352 -4.56 -8.30 22.84
N HIS A 353 -3.43 -8.18 22.14
CA HIS A 353 -2.15 -7.80 22.72
C HIS A 353 -2.22 -6.42 23.39
N PHE A 354 -2.70 -5.41 22.67
CA PHE A 354 -2.81 -4.06 23.21
C PHE A 354 -3.89 -3.94 24.30
N ARG A 355 -4.93 -4.78 24.26
CA ARG A 355 -5.88 -4.90 25.37
C ARG A 355 -5.20 -5.44 26.63
N ALA A 356 -4.38 -6.47 26.48
CA ALA A 356 -3.60 -7.03 27.59
C ALA A 356 -2.60 -6.01 28.14
N LEU A 357 -1.91 -5.26 27.29
CA LEU A 357 -1.02 -4.16 27.70
C LEU A 357 -1.77 -3.07 28.48
N ALA A 358 -2.96 -2.67 28.02
CA ALA A 358 -3.79 -1.71 28.74
C ALA A 358 -4.11 -2.18 30.17
N HIS A 359 -4.49 -3.46 30.32
CA HIS A 359 -4.74 -4.05 31.63
C HIS A 359 -3.46 -4.14 32.48
N TYR A 360 -2.33 -4.51 31.88
CA TYR A 360 -1.03 -4.59 32.54
C TYR A 360 -0.61 -3.24 33.12
N TYR A 361 -0.59 -2.17 32.31
CA TYR A 361 -0.19 -0.84 32.76
C TYR A 361 -1.17 -0.26 33.79
N THR A 362 -2.47 -0.55 33.66
CA THR A 362 -3.47 -0.19 34.68
C THR A 362 -3.16 -0.88 36.02
N ALA A 363 -2.84 -2.17 35.99
CA ALA A 363 -2.48 -2.91 37.20
C ALA A 363 -1.17 -2.40 37.81
N ALA A 364 -0.16 -2.10 37.00
CA ALA A 364 1.12 -1.51 37.45
C ALA A 364 0.88 -0.17 38.17
N ALA A 365 0.13 0.74 37.55
CA ALA A 365 -0.29 2.01 38.16
C ALA A 365 -0.96 1.82 39.53
N LEU A 366 -1.91 0.88 39.64
CA LEU A 366 -2.63 0.62 40.89
C LEU A 366 -1.74 0.01 41.99
N CYS A 367 -0.77 -0.82 41.61
CA CYS A 367 0.21 -1.41 42.52
C CYS A 367 1.18 -0.36 43.06
N ASP A 368 1.66 0.57 42.21
CA ASP A 368 2.57 1.64 42.64
C ASP A 368 1.89 2.59 43.64
N CYS A 369 0.57 2.83 43.51
CA CYS A 369 -0.21 3.55 44.51
C CYS A 369 -0.22 2.88 45.90
N SER A 370 -0.06 1.55 45.98
CA SER A 370 -0.18 0.84 47.26
C SER A 370 0.97 1.08 48.23
N GLY A 371 2.10 1.63 47.76
CA GLY A 371 3.24 2.03 48.60
C GLY A 371 3.06 3.38 49.31
N GLU A 372 2.27 4.30 48.74
CA GLU A 372 2.09 5.67 49.27
C GLU A 372 0.65 5.97 49.74
N CYS A 373 -0.34 5.15 49.37
CA CYS A 373 -1.75 5.39 49.72
C CYS A 373 -2.29 4.38 50.73
N THR A 374 -2.22 4.74 52.02
CA THR A 374 -3.04 4.13 53.08
C THR A 374 -4.53 4.51 53.00
N PHE A 375 -4.95 5.30 52.01
CA PHE A 375 -6.33 5.82 51.93
C PHE A 375 -7.17 5.35 50.73
N CYS A 376 -6.58 4.76 49.68
CA CYS A 376 -7.31 4.54 48.41
C CYS A 376 -7.71 3.09 48.11
N ILE A 377 -7.26 2.10 48.90
CA ILE A 377 -7.59 0.68 48.68
C ILE A 377 -8.94 0.30 49.33
N GLY A 378 -9.59 1.23 50.04
CA GLY A 378 -10.81 0.98 50.81
C GLY A 378 -12.13 1.07 50.04
N GLU A 379 -12.18 1.75 48.88
CA GLU A 379 -13.44 1.95 48.16
C GLU A 379 -13.43 1.34 46.75
N PRO A 380 -14.28 0.33 46.46
CA PRO A 380 -14.42 -0.24 45.12
C PRO A 380 -14.86 0.79 44.06
N ALA A 381 -15.33 1.97 44.48
CA ALA A 381 -15.71 3.08 43.60
C ALA A 381 -14.52 3.71 42.85
N GLY A 382 -13.32 3.77 43.43
CA GLY A 382 -12.14 4.37 42.77
C GLY A 382 -11.60 3.53 41.61
N VAL A 383 -11.57 2.22 41.79
CA VAL A 383 -11.17 1.26 40.74
C VAL A 383 -12.22 1.23 39.62
N LEU A 384 -13.51 1.31 39.96
CA LEU A 384 -14.60 1.47 39.00
C LEU A 384 -14.49 2.79 38.21
N GLN A 385 -14.09 3.90 38.84
CA GLN A 385 -13.93 5.19 38.14
C GLN A 385 -12.79 5.15 37.11
N ILE A 386 -11.67 4.48 37.42
CA ILE A 386 -10.54 4.30 36.49
C ILE A 386 -10.92 3.36 35.34
N ILE A 387 -11.63 2.26 35.64
CA ILE A 387 -12.17 1.35 34.60
C ILE A 387 -13.17 2.07 33.70
N VAL A 388 -14.05 2.93 34.25
CA VAL A 388 -15.04 3.70 33.50
C VAL A 388 -14.38 4.79 32.63
N LEU A 389 -13.31 5.43 33.12
CA LEU A 389 -12.50 6.39 32.34
C LEU A 389 -11.74 5.72 31.18
N LEU A 390 -11.33 4.46 31.35
CA LEU A 390 -10.72 3.66 30.28
C LEU A 390 -11.74 3.10 29.27
N GLN A 391 -13.02 3.03 29.63
CA GLN A 391 -14.09 2.48 28.79
C GLN A 391 -14.90 3.52 28.00
N ASN A 392 -14.73 4.82 28.26
CA ASN A 392 -15.45 5.90 27.55
C ASN A 392 -14.49 6.98 27.01
N PRO A 393 -14.06 6.90 25.75
CA PRO A 393 -13.20 7.91 25.12
C PRO A 393 -13.92 9.20 24.69
N SER A 394 -15.23 9.31 24.92
CA SER A 394 -16.07 10.43 24.49
C SER A 394 -16.48 11.36 25.65
N MET A 395 -15.56 12.19 26.13
CA MET A 395 -15.90 13.50 26.69
C MET A 395 -14.89 14.58 26.26
N PRO A 396 -15.36 15.83 26.03
CA PRO A 396 -14.55 16.87 25.42
C PRO A 396 -13.43 17.31 26.36
N LYS A 397 -12.27 17.60 25.76
CA LYS A 397 -11.13 18.25 26.42
C LYS A 397 -11.59 19.61 26.97
N ILE A 398 -11.30 19.88 28.24
CA ILE A 398 -11.23 21.26 28.77
C ILE A 398 -9.86 21.83 28.42
#